data_AF-A0A7C3WDX0-F1
#
_entry.id   AF-A0A7C3WDX0-F1
#
_cell.length_a   1.000
_cell.length_b   1.000
_cell.length_c   1.000
_cell.angle_alpha   90.00
_cell.angle_beta   90.00
_cell.angle_gamma   90.00
#
_symmetry.space_group_name_H-M   'P 1'
#
loop_
_entity.id
_entity.type
_entity.pdbx_description
1 polymer ?
#
loop_
_entity_poly.entity_id
_entity_poly.type
_entity_poly.pdbx_seq_one_letter_code
_entity_poly.pdbx_strand_id
1 'polypeptide(L)'
;SPEEQMDLLQMLIRMIQRLERTLQPHGFNIGLNLGRAAGAGLPGHLHWHVVPRWQGDTNFMPVLASVNVIPQSLEALRQLLRS
;
A
#
# COMPACT_ATOMS: atom_id res chain seq x y z
N SER A 1 8.53 7.43 19.41
CA SER A 1 7.86 7.46 20.72
C SER A 1 6.51 6.75 20.62
N PRO A 2 5.84 6.42 21.73
CA PRO A 2 4.45 5.94 21.71
C PRO A 2 3.49 6.88 20.95
N GLU A 3 3.73 8.20 21.01
CA GLU A 3 2.95 9.19 20.28
C GLU A 3 3.16 9.07 18.76
N GLU A 4 4.40 8.92 18.31
CA GLU A 4 4.71 8.68 16.89
C GLU A 4 4.06 7.38 16.38
N GLN A 5 4.05 6.32 17.20
CA GLN A 5 3.39 5.07 16.83
C GLN A 5 1.88 5.25 16.69
N MET A 6 1.25 6.01 17.60
CA MET A 6 -0.17 6.31 17.54
C MET A 6 -0.50 7.15 16.29
N ASP A 7 0.27 8.20 16.00
CA ASP A 7 0.03 9.04 14.82
C ASP A 7 0.22 8.25 13.51
N LEU A 8 1.22 7.37 13.44
CA LEU A 8 1.40 6.45 12.31
C LEU A 8 0.20 5.52 12.12
N LEU A 9 -0.33 4.93 13.20
CA LEU A 9 -1.51 4.07 13.13
C LEU A 9 -2.76 4.86 12.72
N GLN A 10 -2.95 6.07 13.23
CA GLN A 10 -4.05 6.93 12.82
C GLN A 10 -3.94 7.31 11.35
N MET A 11 -2.73 7.62 10.87
CA MET A 11 -2.47 7.89 9.45
C MET A 11 -2.80 6.67 8.58
N LEU A 12 -2.38 5.48 9.01
CA LEU A 12 -2.67 4.22 8.32
C LEU A 12 -4.18 4.00 8.17
N ILE A 13 -4.95 4.19 9.25
CA ILE A 13 -6.41 4.07 9.24
C ILE A 13 -7.04 5.09 8.28
N ARG A 14 -6.61 6.36 8.32
CA ARG A 14 -7.11 7.40 7.41
C ARG A 14 -6.87 7.05 5.95
N MET A 15 -5.69 6.51 5.64
CA MET A 15 -5.34 6.09 4.27
C MET A 15 -6.17 4.91 3.79
N ILE A 16 -6.40 3.91 4.65
CA ILE A 16 -7.27 2.76 4.32
C ILE A 16 -8.69 3.26 4.01
N GLN A 17 -9.27 4.08 4.87
CA GLN A 17 -10.62 4.63 4.65
C GLN A 17 -10.72 5.46 3.36
N ARG A 18 -9.66 6.20 3.02
CA ARG A 18 -9.62 6.96 1.76
C ARG A 18 -9.59 6.02 0.56
N LEU A 19 -8.71 5.01 0.58
CA LEU A 19 -8.60 4.02 -0.47
C LEU A 19 -9.89 3.20 -0.63
N GLU A 20 -10.58 2.86 0.47
CA GLU A 20 -11.87 2.18 0.45
C GLU A 20 -12.93 2.97 -0.32
N ARG A 21 -13.10 4.25 0.02
CA ARG A 21 -14.09 5.12 -0.64
C ARG A 21 -13.76 5.36 -2.11
N THR A 22 -12.47 5.48 -2.41
CA THR A 22 -11.98 5.87 -3.73
C THR A 22 -11.93 4.69 -4.71
N LEU A 23 -11.46 3.52 -4.27
CA LEU A 23 -11.17 2.39 -5.15
C LEU A 23 -12.15 1.22 -4.98
N GLN A 24 -12.88 1.17 -3.85
CA GLN A 24 -13.80 0.07 -3.53
C GLN A 24 -13.17 -1.33 -3.68
N PRO A 25 -12.01 -1.60 -3.04
CA PRO A 25 -11.40 -2.92 -3.07
C PRO A 25 -12.23 -3.93 -2.27
N HIS A 26 -12.08 -5.22 -2.59
CA HIS A 26 -12.70 -6.30 -1.81
C HIS A 26 -11.92 -6.62 -0.52
N GLY A 27 -10.69 -6.13 -0.39
CA GLY A 27 -9.86 -6.27 0.81
C GLY A 27 -8.51 -5.56 0.68
N PHE A 28 -7.63 -5.74 1.67
CA PHE A 28 -6.29 -5.15 1.68
C PHE A 28 -5.23 -6.14 2.16
N ASN A 29 -3.99 -6.00 1.68
CA ASN A 29 -2.79 -6.46 2.38
C ASN A 29 -2.10 -5.26 3.02
N ILE A 30 -1.86 -5.34 4.33
CA ILE A 30 -1.21 -4.28 5.10
C ILE A 30 -0.03 -4.89 5.85
N GLY A 31 1.16 -4.30 5.73
CA GLY A 31 2.35 -4.82 6.39
C GLY A 31 3.58 -3.94 6.21
N LEU A 32 4.67 -4.32 6.87
CA LEU A 32 5.99 -3.69 6.73
C LEU A 32 7.07 -4.77 6.69
N ASN A 33 8.17 -4.47 6.02
CA ASN A 33 9.34 -5.34 5.98
C ASN A 33 10.41 -4.79 6.92
N LEU A 34 10.86 -5.58 7.90
CA LEU A 34 11.91 -5.20 8.83
C LEU A 34 13.21 -5.96 8.53
N GLY A 35 14.24 -5.21 8.15
CA GLY A 35 15.55 -5.75 7.83
C GLY A 35 15.67 -6.29 6.40
N ARG A 36 16.91 -6.42 5.95
CA ARG A 36 17.23 -6.80 4.56
C ARG A 36 16.66 -8.17 4.18
N ALA A 37 16.70 -9.13 5.11
CA ALA A 37 16.18 -10.48 4.89
C ALA A 37 14.66 -10.52 4.65
N ALA A 38 13.91 -9.59 5.26
CA ALA A 38 12.48 -9.43 5.04
C ALA A 38 12.15 -8.62 3.77
N GLY A 39 13.16 -8.15 3.01
CA GLY A 39 12.95 -7.35 1.81
C GLY A 39 12.79 -5.84 2.07
N ALA A 40 13.28 -5.32 3.21
CA ALA A 40 13.32 -3.88 3.43
C ALA A 40 14.26 -3.21 2.42
N GLY A 41 13.71 -2.40 1.50
CA GLY A 41 14.47 -1.75 0.43
C GLY A 41 15.29 -0.53 0.88
N LEU A 42 14.95 0.07 2.03
CA LEU A 42 15.63 1.23 2.59
C LEU A 42 16.01 0.99 4.05
N PRO A 43 17.28 0.67 4.35
CA PRO A 43 17.75 0.48 5.72
C PRO A 43 17.51 1.72 6.58
N GLY A 44 16.92 1.53 7.77
CA GLY A 44 16.62 2.62 8.71
C GLY A 44 15.33 3.41 8.44
N HIS A 45 14.59 3.08 7.37
CA HIS A 45 13.30 3.72 7.07
C HIS A 45 12.16 2.70 7.08
N LEU A 46 11.34 2.77 8.12
CA LEU A 46 10.12 1.96 8.23
C LEU A 46 9.01 2.61 7.40
N HIS A 47 8.35 1.79 6.57
CA HIS A 47 7.20 2.20 5.79
C HIS A 47 6.15 1.08 5.78
N TRP A 48 4.89 1.49 5.82
CA TRP A 48 3.76 0.59 5.70
C TRP A 48 3.37 0.45 4.23
N HIS A 49 3.20 -0.80 3.80
CA HIS A 49 2.53 -1.14 2.55
C HIS A 49 1.03 -1.23 2.82
N VAL A 50 0.24 -0.54 2.01
CA VAL A 50 -1.23 -0.65 1.99
C VAL A 50 -1.60 -0.99 0.55
N VAL A 51 -1.97 -2.24 0.32
CA VAL A 51 -2.21 -2.77 -1.03
C VAL A 51 -3.69 -3.16 -1.14
N PRO A 52 -4.52 -2.37 -1.83
CA PRO A 52 -5.90 -2.74 -2.16
C PRO A 52 -5.94 -4.02 -3.00
N ARG A 53 -6.91 -4.91 -2.74
CA ARG A 53 -7.06 -6.22 -3.41
C ARG A 53 -8.48 -6.45 -3.92
N TRP A 54 -8.60 -7.14 -5.04
CA TRP A 54 -9.86 -7.59 -5.64
C TRP A 54 -9.89 -9.10 -5.83
N GLN A 55 -11.09 -9.70 -5.82
CA GLN A 55 -11.20 -11.13 -6.14
C GLN A 55 -10.77 -11.36 -7.59
N GLY A 56 -9.87 -12.34 -7.80
CA GLY A 56 -9.32 -12.62 -9.12
C GLY A 56 -8.19 -11.68 -9.54
N ASP A 57 -7.75 -10.75 -8.68
CA ASP A 57 -6.52 -10.02 -8.93
C ASP A 57 -5.30 -10.94 -8.78
N THR A 58 -4.50 -11.02 -9.84
CA THR A 58 -3.21 -11.67 -9.76
C THR A 58 -2.21 -10.63 -9.27
N ASN A 59 -1.92 -10.62 -7.96
CA ASN A 59 -0.56 -10.76 -7.43
C ASN A 59 -0.43 -10.33 -5.97
N PHE A 60 0.09 -11.26 -5.16
CA PHE A 60 1.20 -10.91 -4.28
C PHE A 60 2.40 -11.72 -4.79
N MET A 61 3.13 -11.23 -5.81
CA MET A 61 4.49 -11.69 -6.17
C MET A 61 5.03 -11.02 -7.45
N PRO A 62 6.37 -10.88 -7.59
CA PRO A 62 7.02 -10.72 -8.88
C PRO A 62 7.28 -12.10 -9.55
N VAL A 63 7.64 -12.05 -10.84
CA VAL A 63 8.25 -13.10 -11.69
C VAL A 63 7.23 -14.03 -12.37
N LEU A 64 6.71 -13.70 -13.57
CA LEU A 64 7.26 -14.27 -14.82
C LEU A 64 6.92 -13.49 -16.11
N ALA A 65 6.27 -12.34 -16.04
CA ALA A 65 6.04 -11.50 -17.22
C ALA A 65 6.24 -10.04 -16.84
N SER A 66 7.27 -9.41 -17.40
CA SER A 66 7.75 -8.05 -17.12
C SER A 66 6.78 -6.94 -17.58
N VAL A 67 5.47 -7.14 -17.43
CA VAL A 67 4.45 -6.16 -17.78
C VAL A 67 3.41 -6.15 -16.66
N ASN A 68 3.54 -5.15 -15.79
CA ASN A 68 2.43 -4.75 -14.92
C ASN A 68 1.49 -3.89 -15.75
N VAL A 69 0.28 -4.35 -16.00
CA VAL A 69 -0.79 -3.46 -16.46
C VAL A 69 -1.24 -2.68 -15.23
N ILE A 70 -0.72 -1.48 -15.05
CA ILE A 70 -1.26 -0.51 -14.10
C ILE A 70 -2.30 0.29 -14.87
N PRO A 71 -3.61 0.02 -14.72
CA PRO A 71 -4.65 0.65 -15.53
C PRO A 71 -4.81 2.15 -15.26
N GLN A 72 -4.22 2.68 -14.18
CA GLN A 72 -4.27 4.08 -13.78
C GLN A 72 -2.86 4.64 -13.52
N SER A 73 -2.55 5.82 -14.04
CA SER A 73 -1.28 6.48 -13.71
C SER A 73 -1.21 6.87 -12.23
N LEU A 74 0.01 6.92 -11.67
CA LEU A 74 0.22 7.34 -10.28
C LEU A 74 -0.29 8.75 -10.01
N GLU A 75 -0.20 9.64 -11.00
CA GLU A 75 -0.69 11.02 -10.87
C GLU A 75 -2.22 11.07 -10.86
N ALA A 76 -2.90 10.31 -11.73
CA ALA A 76 -4.36 10.22 -11.72
C ALA A 76 -4.88 9.63 -10.40
N LEU A 77 -4.22 8.59 -9.89
CA LEU A 77 -4.56 8.01 -8.59
C LEU A 77 -4.33 9.02 -7.45
N ARG A 78 -3.20 9.75 -7.47
CA ARG A 78 -2.89 10.78 -6.49
C ARG A 78 -3.95 11.88 -6.48
N GLN A 79 -4.43 12.33 -7.64
CA GLN A 79 -5.48 13.34 -7.74
C GLN A 79 -6.79 12.85 -7.12
N LEU A 80 -7.17 11.60 -7.43
CA LEU A 80 -8.37 10.97 -6.88
C LEU A 80 -8.30 10.77 -5.36
N LEU A 81 -7.11 10.52 -4.81
CA LEU A 81 -6.89 10.43 -3.36
C LEU A 81 -6.80 11.79 -2.66
N ARG A 82 -6.74 12.90 -3.41
CA ARG A 82 -6.69 14.27 -2.87
C ARG A 82 -8.03 15.00 -2.93
N SER A 83 -8.95 14.59 -3.81
CA SER A 83 -10.34 15.08 -3.89
C SER A 83 -11.22 14.52 -2.79
#